data_AF-A7APJ6-F1
#
_entry.id   AF-A7APJ6-F1
#
_cell.length_a   1.000
_cell.length_b   1.000
_cell.length_c   1.000
_cell.angle_alpha   90.00
_cell.angle_beta   90.00
_cell.angle_gamma   90.00
#
_symmetry.space_group_name_H-M   'P 1'
#
loop_
_entity.id
_entity.type
_entity.pdbx_description
1 polymer ?
#
loop_
_entity_poly.entity_id
_entity_poly.type
_entity_poly.pdbx_seq_one_letter_code
_entity_poly.pdbx_strand_id
1 'polypeptide(L)'
;MVLTEPKGAVHTNLKPFHRNDDVTHRHGNIPNETSEIQHLAKMKTDIDAAILRIQQSLQSKTLTQPELQKIVDIKQNANIKLDSANNKLNDLIKTVNVNTNRVVALQVQRYRRIFDQLTGEFALVTKQVDQRYRSFTLFGDDRHAVQPPDVSSSVGQVVVEAIMDVESLTEQAVLNLGILKRGNTRMAKIVGRLNTMVHHHLVDIHKIQRNINYVLIRNRTVTSIVLGFCLFLVIYKLILSKII
;
A
#
# COMPACT_ATOMS: atom_id res chain seq x y z
N MET A 1 -55.77 -23.60 -26.40
CA MET A 1 -55.82 -24.87 -25.67
C MET A 1 -54.49 -25.04 -24.96
N VAL A 2 -54.54 -24.91 -23.63
CA VAL A 2 -53.64 -25.41 -22.58
C VAL A 2 -52.11 -25.17 -22.69
N LEU A 3 -51.62 -24.37 -21.74
CA LEU A 3 -50.22 -24.22 -21.31
C LEU A 3 -49.64 -25.55 -20.81
N THR A 4 -48.33 -25.76 -21.01
CA THR A 4 -47.45 -26.27 -19.95
C THR A 4 -46.01 -25.79 -20.15
N GLU A 5 -45.42 -25.32 -19.05
CA GLU A 5 -44.08 -24.75 -18.89
C GLU A 5 -42.97 -25.81 -18.95
N PRO A 6 -41.73 -25.47 -19.34
CA PRO A 6 -40.57 -26.28 -19.02
C PRO A 6 -40.06 -25.96 -17.61
N LYS A 7 -40.11 -26.98 -16.75
CA LYS A 7 -39.52 -27.00 -15.40
C LYS A 7 -38.04 -26.64 -15.45
N GLY A 8 -37.63 -25.76 -14.54
CA GLY A 8 -36.23 -25.41 -14.32
C GLY A 8 -35.41 -26.57 -13.76
N ALA A 9 -34.16 -26.63 -14.20
CA ALA A 9 -33.06 -27.23 -13.45
C ALA A 9 -31.82 -26.35 -13.69
N VAL A 10 -31.54 -25.47 -12.74
CA VAL A 10 -30.29 -24.73 -12.65
C VAL A 10 -29.21 -25.73 -12.22
N HIS A 11 -28.45 -26.25 -13.18
CA HIS A 11 -27.20 -26.93 -12.89
C HIS A 11 -26.05 -25.92 -12.96
N THR A 12 -25.74 -25.33 -11.81
CA THR A 12 -24.42 -24.73 -11.56
C THR A 12 -23.36 -25.83 -11.56
N ASN A 13 -22.80 -26.14 -12.72
CA ASN A 13 -21.57 -26.91 -12.82
C ASN A 13 -20.38 -26.00 -12.50
N LEU A 14 -20.09 -25.84 -11.21
CA LEU A 14 -18.76 -25.41 -10.76
C LEU A 14 -17.79 -26.54 -11.12
N LYS A 15 -16.88 -26.30 -12.08
CA LYS A 15 -15.77 -27.21 -12.38
C LYS A 15 -14.96 -27.45 -11.09
N PRO A 16 -14.78 -28.69 -10.63
CA PRO A 16 -13.90 -28.96 -9.51
C PRO A 16 -12.45 -28.65 -9.89
N PHE A 17 -11.72 -28.03 -8.96
CA PHE A 17 -10.29 -27.80 -9.03
C PHE A 17 -9.58 -29.15 -9.24
N HIS A 18 -9.09 -29.39 -10.45
CA HIS A 18 -8.14 -30.48 -10.69
C HIS A 18 -6.80 -30.08 -10.05
N ARG A 19 -6.45 -30.77 -8.97
CA ARG A 19 -5.10 -30.80 -8.44
C ARG A 19 -4.27 -31.65 -9.42
N ASN A 20 -3.50 -30.98 -10.27
CA ASN A 20 -2.43 -31.66 -11.01
C ASN A 20 -1.28 -31.94 -10.03
N ASP A 21 -1.42 -33.04 -9.30
CA ASP A 21 -0.24 -33.81 -8.90
C ASP A 21 0.21 -34.55 -10.17
N ASP A 22 1.19 -34.00 -10.90
CA ASP A 22 2.20 -34.87 -11.50
C ASP A 22 3.48 -34.14 -11.88
N VAL A 23 4.54 -34.71 -11.34
CA VAL A 23 5.95 -34.39 -11.51
C VAL A 23 6.36 -34.81 -12.92
N THR A 24 6.99 -33.91 -13.67
CA THR A 24 7.95 -34.33 -14.70
C THR A 24 9.18 -33.43 -14.68
N HIS A 25 10.25 -34.06 -14.21
CA HIS A 25 11.65 -33.66 -14.23
C HIS A 25 12.05 -32.61 -15.29
N ARG A 26 12.48 -31.43 -14.81
CA ARG A 26 13.63 -30.75 -15.37
C ARG A 26 14.63 -30.46 -14.25
N HIS A 27 15.70 -31.25 -14.24
CA HIS A 27 16.88 -31.09 -13.42
C HIS A 27 17.62 -29.82 -13.87
N GLY A 28 17.26 -28.71 -13.26
CA GLY A 28 18.08 -27.51 -13.15
C GLY A 28 17.90 -27.02 -11.72
N ASN A 29 18.90 -26.37 -11.13
CA ASN A 29 18.85 -25.79 -9.79
C ASN A 29 17.78 -24.68 -9.71
N ILE A 30 16.50 -25.02 -9.81
CA ILE A 30 15.40 -24.11 -9.57
C ILE A 30 15.20 -24.14 -8.06
N PRO A 31 15.46 -23.02 -7.36
CA PRO A 31 15.22 -22.94 -5.93
C PRO A 31 13.76 -23.33 -5.65
N ASN A 32 13.52 -24.14 -4.63
CA ASN A 32 12.17 -24.47 -4.22
C ASN A 32 11.46 -23.18 -3.75
N GLU A 33 10.69 -22.55 -4.63
CA GLU A 33 10.08 -21.23 -4.43
C GLU A 33 9.28 -21.15 -3.11
N THR A 34 8.71 -22.28 -2.67
CA THR A 34 7.96 -22.36 -1.40
C THR A 34 8.87 -22.26 -0.18
N SER A 35 10.05 -22.90 -0.20
CA SER A 35 11.02 -22.80 0.91
C SER A 35 11.68 -21.42 0.94
N GLU A 36 11.84 -20.79 -0.22
CA GLU A 36 12.37 -19.43 -0.34
C GLU A 36 11.44 -18.38 0.28
N ILE A 37 10.13 -18.53 0.06
CA ILE A 37 9.10 -17.67 0.65
C ILE A 37 9.02 -17.87 2.17
N GLN A 38 9.14 -19.11 2.66
CA GLN A 38 9.24 -19.36 4.10
C GLN A 38 10.49 -18.73 4.72
N HIS A 39 11.62 -18.76 4.01
CA HIS A 39 12.84 -18.09 4.44
C HIS A 39 12.67 -16.56 4.51
N LEU A 40 11.97 -15.96 3.53
CA LEU A 40 11.60 -14.54 3.57
C LEU A 40 10.67 -14.21 4.74
N ALA A 41 9.72 -15.08 5.07
CA ALA A 41 8.85 -14.92 6.23
C ALA A 41 9.64 -14.87 7.54
N LYS A 42 10.62 -15.77 7.71
CA LYS A 42 11.52 -15.79 8.86
C LYS A 42 12.41 -14.55 8.93
N MET A 43 12.97 -14.11 7.79
CA MET A 43 13.79 -12.89 7.76
C MET A 43 12.97 -11.65 8.12
N LYS A 44 11.70 -11.58 7.69
CA LYS A 44 10.77 -10.52 8.12
C LYS A 44 10.64 -10.48 9.64
N THR A 45 10.33 -11.61 10.28
CA THR A 45 10.15 -11.66 11.74
C THR A 45 11.42 -11.29 12.50
N ASP A 46 12.59 -11.72 11.98
CA ASP A 46 13.88 -11.39 12.59
C ASP A 46 14.18 -9.88 12.51
N ILE A 47 13.87 -9.25 11.38
CA ILE A 47 14.08 -7.81 11.17
C ILE A 47 13.11 -6.99 12.02
N ASP A 48 11.83 -7.39 12.09
CA ASP A 48 10.83 -6.78 12.97
C ASP A 48 11.29 -6.82 14.44
N ALA A 49 11.78 -7.97 14.89
CA ALA A 49 12.29 -8.12 16.25
C ALA A 49 13.54 -7.27 16.50
N ALA A 50 14.43 -7.13 15.51
CA ALA A 50 15.60 -6.27 15.61
C ALA A 50 15.22 -4.79 15.67
N ILE A 51 14.28 -4.33 14.82
CA ILE A 51 13.73 -2.97 14.84
C ILE A 51 13.16 -2.65 16.20
N LEU A 52 12.31 -3.52 16.73
CA LEU A 52 11.64 -3.33 18.01
C LEU A 52 12.65 -3.28 19.17
N ARG A 53 13.66 -4.15 19.17
CA ARG A 53 14.74 -4.11 20.18
C ARG A 53 15.54 -2.82 20.11
N ILE A 54 15.91 -2.36 18.91
CA ILE A 54 16.64 -1.11 18.74
C ILE A 54 15.79 0.06 19.25
N GLN A 55 14.51 0.14 18.86
CA GLN A 55 13.60 1.20 19.31
C GLN A 55 13.44 1.20 20.83
N GLN A 56 13.26 0.04 21.47
CA GLN A 56 13.19 -0.08 22.92
C GLN A 56 14.48 0.38 23.60
N SER A 57 15.64 0.00 23.04
CA SER A 57 16.93 0.43 23.58
C SER A 57 17.17 1.93 23.40
N LEU A 58 16.70 2.54 22.31
CA LEU A 58 16.84 3.99 22.08
C LEU A 58 15.94 4.86 22.98
N GLN A 59 14.88 4.27 23.55
CA GLN A 59 13.98 4.94 24.49
C GLN A 59 14.57 5.12 25.90
N SER A 60 15.63 4.36 26.25
CA SER A 60 16.28 4.59 27.54
C SER A 60 16.97 5.96 27.55
N LYS A 61 16.80 6.70 28.65
CA LYS A 61 17.38 8.05 28.78
C LYS A 61 18.90 8.03 28.80
N THR A 62 19.48 7.01 29.44
CA THR A 62 20.93 6.81 29.57
C THR A 62 21.32 5.48 28.92
N LEU A 63 22.20 5.53 27.92
CA LEU A 63 22.79 4.36 27.26
C LEU A 63 24.28 4.34 27.56
N THR A 64 24.77 3.24 28.10
CA THR A 64 26.22 3.04 28.29
C THR A 64 26.89 2.67 26.97
N GLN A 65 28.19 2.91 26.85
CA GLN A 65 28.99 2.53 25.67
C GLN A 65 28.81 1.05 25.22
N PRO A 66 28.85 0.04 26.11
CA PRO A 66 28.63 -1.35 25.69
C PRO A 66 27.20 -1.62 25.19
N GLU A 67 26.19 -0.94 25.75
CA GLU A 67 24.80 -1.05 25.27
C GLU A 67 24.64 -0.41 23.89
N LEU A 68 25.28 0.73 23.68
CA LEU A 68 25.29 1.41 22.38
C LEU A 68 26.00 0.57 21.31
N GLN A 69 27.14 -0.06 21.64
CA GLN A 69 27.81 -0.98 20.73
C GLN A 69 26.91 -2.17 20.37
N LYS A 70 26.20 -2.74 21.35
CA LYS A 70 25.23 -3.81 21.12
C LYS A 70 24.10 -3.39 20.18
N ILE A 71 23.62 -2.14 20.29
CA ILE A 71 22.61 -1.58 19.36
C ILE A 71 23.18 -1.47 17.94
N VAL A 72 24.43 -1.02 17.80
CA VAL A 72 25.14 -0.95 16.50
C VAL A 72 25.30 -2.34 15.88
N ASP A 73 25.65 -3.35 16.68
CA ASP A 73 25.79 -4.73 16.20
C ASP A 73 24.44 -5.32 15.76
N ILE A 74 23.37 -5.06 16.51
CA ILE A 74 22.00 -5.46 16.12
C ILE A 74 21.60 -4.76 14.82
N LYS A 75 21.90 -3.46 14.67
CA LYS A 75 21.68 -2.69 13.45
C LYS A 75 22.42 -3.31 12.26
N GLN A 76 23.71 -3.60 12.40
CA GLN A 76 24.51 -4.16 11.31
C GLN A 76 24.00 -5.53 10.88
N ASN A 77 23.67 -6.40 11.83
CA ASN A 77 23.08 -7.71 11.54
C ASN A 77 21.71 -7.62 10.84
N ALA A 78 20.86 -6.69 11.28
CA ALA A 78 19.57 -6.46 10.64
C ALA A 78 19.73 -5.92 9.22
N ASN A 79 20.70 -5.04 8.98
CA ASN A 79 20.99 -4.50 7.65
C ASN A 79 21.44 -5.61 6.68
N ILE A 80 22.35 -6.49 7.10
CA ILE A 80 22.79 -7.64 6.29
C ILE A 80 21.61 -8.56 5.93
N LYS A 81 20.72 -8.82 6.89
CA LYS A 81 19.51 -9.62 6.64
C LYS A 81 18.54 -8.94 5.67
N LEU A 82 18.38 -7.63 5.78
CA LEU A 82 17.53 -6.84 4.90
C LEU A 82 18.06 -6.84 3.46
N ASP A 83 19.36 -6.63 3.27
CA ASP A 83 20.02 -6.69 1.97
C ASP A 83 19.92 -8.08 1.35
N SER A 84 20.16 -9.13 2.14
CA SER A 84 20.00 -10.52 1.72
C SER A 84 18.57 -10.82 1.26
N ALA A 85 17.56 -10.36 2.00
CA ALA A 85 16.16 -10.54 1.63
C ALA A 85 15.79 -9.77 0.35
N ASN A 86 16.30 -8.55 0.19
CA ASN A 86 16.07 -7.73 -1.01
C ASN A 86 16.71 -8.36 -2.26
N ASN A 87 17.92 -8.89 -2.15
CA ASN A 87 18.58 -9.63 -3.23
C ASN A 87 17.80 -10.89 -3.59
N LYS A 88 17.40 -11.67 -2.58
CA LYS A 88 16.60 -12.89 -2.80
C LYS A 88 15.25 -12.60 -3.45
N LEU A 89 14.60 -11.49 -3.09
CA LEU A 89 13.37 -11.03 -3.75
C LEU A 89 13.60 -10.61 -5.20
N ASN A 90 14.71 -9.94 -5.51
CA ASN A 90 15.03 -9.59 -6.90
C ASN A 90 15.21 -10.84 -7.76
N ASP A 91 15.85 -11.88 -7.23
CA ASP A 91 16.05 -13.14 -7.95
C ASP A 91 14.73 -13.92 -8.11
N LEU A 92 13.91 -13.99 -7.07
CA LEU A 92 12.57 -14.59 -7.15
C LEU A 92 11.67 -13.88 -8.16
N ILE A 93 11.72 -12.54 -8.25
CA ILE A 93 10.94 -11.78 -9.24
C ILE A 93 11.37 -12.13 -10.66
N LYS A 94 12.68 -12.29 -10.91
CA LYS A 94 13.20 -12.71 -12.22
C LYS A 94 12.70 -14.12 -12.56
N THR A 95 12.75 -15.05 -11.63
CA THR A 95 12.30 -16.45 -11.81
C THR A 95 10.79 -16.53 -12.05
N VAL A 96 10.00 -15.79 -11.27
CA VAL A 96 8.54 -15.71 -11.42
C VAL A 96 8.12 -15.11 -12.77
N ASN A 97 8.87 -14.16 -13.32
CA ASN A 97 8.56 -13.63 -14.66
C ASN A 97 8.71 -14.70 -15.76
N VAL A 98 9.45 -15.78 -15.49
CA VAL A 98 9.66 -16.91 -16.40
C VAL A 98 8.69 -18.07 -16.10
N ASN A 99 8.22 -18.20 -14.86
CA ASN A 99 7.29 -19.26 -14.40
C ASN A 99 5.81 -18.80 -14.34
N THR A 100 4.88 -19.62 -14.82
CA THR A 100 3.43 -19.30 -14.89
C THR A 100 2.65 -19.43 -13.58
N ASN A 101 3.32 -19.70 -12.44
CA ASN A 101 2.63 -19.91 -11.16
C ASN A 101 2.17 -18.58 -10.54
N ARG A 102 0.92 -18.19 -10.87
CA ARG A 102 0.29 -16.94 -10.43
C ARG A 102 0.23 -16.76 -8.91
N VAL A 103 0.10 -17.84 -8.14
CA VAL A 103 0.00 -17.77 -6.67
C VAL A 103 1.34 -17.37 -6.07
N VAL A 104 2.42 -18.03 -6.50
CA VAL A 104 3.79 -17.69 -6.09
C VAL A 104 4.13 -16.27 -6.51
N ALA A 105 3.75 -15.87 -7.71
CA ALA A 105 3.98 -14.51 -8.20
C ALA A 105 3.38 -13.42 -7.31
N LEU A 106 2.13 -13.63 -6.87
CA LEU A 106 1.45 -12.71 -5.95
C LEU A 106 2.12 -12.69 -4.57
N GLN A 107 2.59 -13.84 -4.08
CA GLN A 107 3.30 -13.92 -2.79
C GLN A 107 4.64 -13.19 -2.85
N VAL A 108 5.43 -13.37 -3.91
CA VAL A 108 6.70 -12.66 -4.11
C VAL A 108 6.47 -11.15 -4.19
N GLN A 109 5.47 -10.68 -4.95
CA GLN A 109 5.11 -9.26 -4.99
C GLN A 109 4.65 -8.71 -3.63
N ARG A 110 3.92 -9.51 -2.84
CA ARG A 110 3.51 -9.14 -1.49
C ARG A 110 4.74 -8.95 -0.59
N TYR A 111 5.66 -9.92 -0.58
CA TYR A 111 6.89 -9.81 0.19
C TYR A 111 7.77 -8.65 -0.26
N ARG A 112 7.82 -8.34 -1.56
CA ARG A 112 8.51 -7.15 -2.05
C ARG A 112 8.00 -5.87 -1.39
N ARG A 113 6.68 -5.68 -1.34
CA ARG A 113 6.09 -4.50 -0.68
C ARG A 113 6.39 -4.46 0.82
N ILE A 114 6.36 -5.62 1.49
CA ILE A 114 6.68 -5.73 2.92
C ILE A 114 8.14 -5.32 3.17
N PHE A 115 9.08 -5.82 2.38
CA PHE A 115 10.50 -5.51 2.53
C PHE A 115 10.85 -4.07 2.10
N ASP A 116 10.14 -3.50 1.12
CA ASP A 116 10.24 -2.07 0.79
C ASP A 116 9.81 -1.20 1.98
N GLN A 117 8.72 -1.58 2.68
CA GLN A 117 8.28 -0.90 3.90
C GLN A 117 9.30 -1.07 5.04
N LEU A 118 9.77 -2.28 5.29
CA LEU A 118 10.79 -2.55 6.31
C LEU A 118 12.08 -1.78 6.05
N THR A 119 12.47 -1.64 4.78
CA THR A 119 13.63 -0.83 4.40
C THR A 119 13.43 0.64 4.76
N GLY A 120 12.22 1.18 4.53
CA GLY A 120 11.87 2.54 4.93
C GLY A 120 11.90 2.74 6.44
N GLU A 121 11.29 1.83 7.21
CA GLU A 121 11.27 1.88 8.68
C GLU A 121 12.66 1.71 9.28
N PHE A 122 13.43 0.75 8.77
CA PHE A 122 14.79 0.48 9.23
C PHE A 122 15.75 1.64 8.94
N ALA A 123 15.57 2.35 7.82
CA ALA A 123 16.34 3.56 7.51
C ALA A 123 16.11 4.69 8.54
N LEU A 124 14.89 4.85 9.05
CA LEU A 124 14.58 5.83 10.10
C LEU A 124 15.26 5.45 11.41
N VAL A 125 15.15 4.17 11.80
CA VAL A 125 15.78 3.66 13.01
C VAL A 125 17.31 3.77 12.93
N THR A 126 17.89 3.46 11.77
CA THR A 126 19.33 3.60 11.52
C THR A 126 19.81 5.03 11.74
N LYS A 127 19.08 6.02 11.21
CA LYS A 127 19.40 7.44 11.43
C LYS A 127 19.38 7.82 12.91
N GLN A 128 18.40 7.33 13.67
CA GLN A 128 18.30 7.60 15.11
C GLN A 128 19.47 6.97 15.88
N VAL A 129 19.87 5.74 15.53
CA VAL A 129 21.06 5.09 16.11
C VAL A 129 22.31 5.89 15.78
N ASP A 130 22.50 6.31 14.54
CA ASP A 130 23.68 7.06 14.12
C ASP A 130 23.77 8.45 14.78
N GLN A 131 22.63 9.13 14.95
CA GLN A 131 22.55 10.39 15.69
C GLN A 131 22.93 10.21 17.17
N ARG A 132 22.34 9.20 17.85
CA ARG A 132 22.68 8.86 19.24
C ARG A 132 24.15 8.46 19.39
N TYR A 133 24.67 7.69 18.43
CA TYR A 133 26.07 7.24 18.44
C TYR A 133 27.03 8.42 18.30
N ARG A 134 26.77 9.32 17.33
CA ARG A 134 27.56 10.54 17.14
C ARG A 134 27.53 11.43 18.37
N SER A 135 26.34 11.62 18.96
CA SER A 135 26.17 12.36 20.22
C SER A 135 27.02 11.73 21.34
N PHE A 136 26.97 10.42 21.51
CA PHE A 136 27.76 9.73 22.53
C PHE A 136 29.27 9.86 22.29
N THR A 137 29.74 9.74 21.04
CA THR A 137 31.17 9.89 20.73
C THR A 137 31.70 11.31 20.91
N LEU A 138 30.84 12.32 20.73
CA LEU A 138 31.23 13.73 20.82
C LEU A 138 31.17 14.27 22.26
N PHE A 139 30.19 13.81 23.04
CA PHE A 139 29.91 14.35 24.37
C PHE A 139 30.20 13.38 25.53
N GLY A 140 30.50 12.12 25.24
CA GLY A 140 30.66 11.09 26.26
C GLY A 140 29.35 10.76 26.98
N ASP A 141 29.42 9.81 27.92
CA ASP A 141 28.35 9.57 28.88
C ASP A 141 28.30 10.78 29.82
N ASP A 142 27.16 11.48 29.94
CA ASP A 142 26.89 12.65 30.81
C ASP A 142 27.11 12.38 32.33
N ARG A 143 27.86 11.34 32.68
CA ARG A 143 28.20 10.91 34.03
C ARG A 143 29.40 11.63 34.63
N HIS A 144 29.97 12.62 33.95
CA HIS A 144 30.95 13.51 34.56
C HIS A 144 30.30 14.86 34.72
N ALA A 145 29.87 15.15 35.95
CA ALA A 145 29.55 16.50 36.37
C ALA A 145 30.71 17.39 35.94
N VAL A 146 30.47 18.19 34.90
CA VAL A 146 31.39 19.23 34.46
C VAL A 146 31.55 20.16 35.65
N GLN A 147 32.64 19.98 36.40
CA GLN A 147 33.18 21.06 37.20
C GLN A 147 33.31 22.26 36.25
N PRO A 148 32.72 23.42 36.59
CA PRO A 148 32.80 24.56 35.70
C PRO A 148 34.29 24.92 35.56
N PRO A 149 34.86 24.90 34.35
CA PRO A 149 36.12 25.59 34.15
C PRO A 149 35.80 27.08 34.19
N ASP A 150 36.41 27.77 35.14
CA ASP A 150 36.44 29.22 35.19
C ASP A 150 36.89 29.79 33.83
N VAL A 151 36.03 30.64 33.28
CA VAL A 151 36.34 31.79 32.42
C VAL A 151 37.22 31.53 31.18
N SER A 152 36.57 31.25 30.04
CA SER A 152 36.62 32.13 28.85
C SER A 152 35.80 31.50 27.72
N SER A 153 34.56 31.96 27.54
CA SER A 153 33.76 31.60 26.38
C SER A 153 34.39 32.22 25.14
N SER A 154 35.12 31.41 24.38
CA SER A 154 35.59 31.82 23.06
C SER A 154 34.35 32.02 22.18
N VAL A 155 34.12 33.27 21.76
CA VAL A 155 33.03 33.65 20.83
C VAL A 155 33.05 32.79 19.56
N GLY A 156 34.21 32.24 19.18
CA GLY A 156 34.37 31.31 18.07
C GLY A 156 33.69 29.95 18.27
N GLN A 157 33.66 29.38 19.48
CA GLN A 157 32.96 28.11 19.72
C GLN A 157 31.44 28.25 19.61
N VAL A 158 30.88 29.33 20.14
CA VAL A 158 29.43 29.61 20.07
C VAL A 158 28.99 29.88 18.62
N VAL A 159 29.83 30.57 17.83
CA VAL A 159 29.55 30.81 16.40
C VAL A 159 29.63 29.52 15.59
N VAL A 160 30.61 28.66 15.86
CA VAL A 160 30.72 27.35 15.17
C VAL A 160 29.54 26.44 15.52
N GLU A 161 29.11 26.42 16.78
CA GLU A 161 27.93 25.66 17.24
C GLU A 161 26.64 26.17 16.57
N ALA A 162 26.45 27.49 16.50
CA ALA A 162 25.32 28.08 15.79
C ALA A 162 25.34 27.80 14.28
N ILE A 163 26.50 27.79 13.63
CA ILE A 163 26.65 27.45 12.20
C ILE A 163 26.30 25.98 11.97
N MET A 164 26.77 25.07 12.83
CA MET A 164 26.48 23.64 12.74
C MET A 164 24.99 23.33 12.92
N ASP A 165 24.33 24.03 13.85
CA ASP A 165 22.89 23.90 14.05
C ASP A 165 22.09 24.40 12.84
N VAL A 166 22.52 25.51 12.23
CA VAL A 166 21.90 26.01 11.00
C VAL A 166 22.11 25.04 9.85
N GLU A 167 23.30 24.46 9.65
CA GLU A 167 23.55 23.46 8.63
C GLU A 167 22.71 22.20 8.82
N SER A 168 22.61 21.71 10.07
CA SER A 168 21.76 20.57 10.46
C SER A 168 20.27 20.85 10.17
N LEU A 169 19.77 22.03 10.53
CA LEU A 169 18.39 22.45 10.24
C LEU A 169 18.15 22.59 8.73
N THR A 170 19.15 23.04 7.99
CA THR A 170 19.07 23.19 6.53
C THR A 170 19.03 21.82 5.83
N GLU A 171 19.85 20.86 6.27
CA GLU A 171 19.79 19.48 5.77
C GLU A 171 18.44 18.82 6.08
N GLN A 172 17.91 19.00 7.30
CA GLN A 172 16.57 18.51 7.64
C GLN A 172 15.48 19.17 6.80
N ALA A 173 15.56 20.48 6.55
CA ALA A 173 14.62 21.18 5.67
C ALA A 173 14.67 20.66 4.23
N VAL A 174 15.86 20.40 3.69
CA VAL A 174 16.05 19.80 2.36
C VAL A 174 15.46 18.39 2.27
N LEU A 175 15.66 17.57 3.30
CA LEU A 175 15.08 16.23 3.39
C LEU A 175 13.54 16.29 3.44
N ASN A 176 12.99 17.20 4.25
CA ASN A 176 11.55 17.40 4.38
C ASN A 176 10.93 17.90 3.07
N LEU A 177 11.59 18.84 2.38
CA LEU A 177 11.21 19.30 1.04
C LEU A 177 11.24 18.14 0.01
N GLY A 178 12.23 17.25 0.10
CA GLY A 178 12.30 16.05 -0.73
C GLY A 178 11.13 15.09 -0.53
N ILE A 179 10.73 14.87 0.72
CA ILE A 179 9.56 14.06 1.09
C ILE A 179 8.27 14.71 0.58
N LEU A 180 8.09 16.02 0.79
CA LEU A 180 6.96 16.79 0.30
C LEU A 180 6.85 16.74 -1.23
N LYS A 181 7.95 16.90 -1.96
CA LYS A 181 7.98 16.82 -3.43
C LYS A 181 7.56 15.43 -3.93
N ARG A 182 8.03 14.36 -3.28
CA ARG A 182 7.62 12.98 -3.59
C ARG A 182 6.15 12.75 -3.27
N GLY A 183 5.67 13.26 -2.13
CA GLY A 183 4.26 13.23 -1.72
C GLY A 183 3.36 13.92 -2.75
N ASN A 184 3.74 15.12 -3.17
CA ASN A 184 3.00 15.90 -4.17
C ASN A 184 2.95 15.18 -5.54
N THR A 185 4.05 14.54 -5.93
CA THR A 185 4.10 13.73 -7.17
C THR A 185 3.14 12.53 -7.09
N ARG A 186 3.05 11.87 -5.93
CA ARG A 186 2.09 10.78 -5.70
C ARG A 186 0.64 11.30 -5.71
N MET A 187 0.38 12.45 -5.08
CA MET A 187 -0.93 13.10 -5.07
C MET A 187 -1.39 13.44 -6.49
N ALA A 188 -0.52 14.04 -7.31
CA ALA A 188 -0.81 14.35 -8.71
C ALA A 188 -1.19 13.08 -9.52
N LYS A 189 -0.50 11.95 -9.30
CA LYS A 189 -0.86 10.67 -9.93
C LYS A 189 -2.22 10.14 -9.48
N ILE A 190 -2.56 10.30 -8.20
CA ILE A 190 -3.86 9.91 -7.65
C ILE A 190 -4.96 10.77 -8.28
N VAL A 191 -4.80 12.09 -8.28
CA VAL A 191 -5.74 13.04 -8.90
C VAL A 191 -5.93 12.72 -10.37
N GLY A 192 -4.86 12.43 -11.11
CA GLY A 192 -4.94 12.01 -12.51
C GLY A 192 -5.81 10.75 -12.71
N ARG A 193 -5.58 9.70 -11.91
CA ARG A 193 -6.37 8.47 -11.95
C ARG A 193 -7.85 8.70 -11.61
N LEU A 194 -8.10 9.56 -10.62
CA LEU A 194 -9.45 9.90 -10.17
C LEU A 194 -10.20 10.65 -11.28
N ASN A 195 -9.52 11.59 -11.95
CA ASN A 195 -10.09 12.31 -13.09
C ASN A 195 -10.38 11.36 -14.28
N THR A 196 -9.48 10.41 -14.58
CA THR A 196 -9.74 9.39 -15.61
C THR A 196 -10.94 8.50 -15.26
N MET A 197 -11.06 8.07 -14.00
CA MET A 197 -12.19 7.26 -13.52
C MET A 197 -13.51 8.04 -13.61
N VAL A 198 -13.51 9.30 -13.16
CA VAL A 198 -14.67 10.18 -13.25
C VAL A 198 -15.07 10.37 -14.71
N HIS A 199 -14.12 10.65 -15.60
CA HIS A 199 -14.41 10.83 -17.03
C HIS A 199 -14.99 9.55 -17.67
N HIS A 200 -14.44 8.38 -17.35
CA HIS A 200 -14.93 7.11 -17.85
C HIS A 200 -16.37 6.84 -17.39
N HIS A 201 -16.67 7.07 -16.12
CA HIS A 201 -18.01 6.82 -15.57
C HIS A 201 -19.03 7.91 -15.89
N LEU A 202 -18.60 9.13 -16.24
CA LEU A 202 -19.50 10.20 -16.69
C LEU A 202 -20.25 9.82 -17.98
N VAL A 203 -19.57 9.11 -18.88
CA VAL A 203 -20.16 8.58 -20.13
C VAL A 203 -21.20 7.51 -19.81
N ASP A 204 -20.92 6.64 -18.84
CA ASP A 204 -21.85 5.60 -18.40
C ASP A 204 -23.10 6.21 -17.76
N ILE A 205 -22.93 7.25 -16.93
CA ILE A 205 -24.04 7.99 -16.32
C ILE A 205 -24.93 8.63 -17.41
N HIS A 206 -24.35 9.25 -18.43
CA HIS A 206 -25.12 9.82 -19.54
C HIS A 206 -25.92 8.77 -20.33
N LYS A 207 -25.33 7.59 -20.57
CA LYS A 207 -26.03 6.47 -21.21
C LYS A 207 -27.19 5.96 -20.34
N ILE A 208 -26.98 5.84 -19.03
CA ILE A 208 -28.02 5.46 -18.08
C ILE A 208 -29.15 6.49 -18.06
N GLN A 209 -28.82 7.78 -18.00
CA GLN A 209 -29.82 8.86 -18.05
C GLN A 209 -30.64 8.81 -19.33
N ARG A 210 -30.01 8.58 -20.49
CA ARG A 210 -30.72 8.47 -21.77
C ARG A 210 -31.66 7.26 -21.81
N ASN A 211 -31.25 6.13 -21.25
CA ASN A 211 -32.08 4.93 -21.15
C ASN A 211 -33.27 5.13 -20.20
N ILE A 212 -33.05 5.72 -19.03
CA ILE A 212 -34.12 6.05 -18.08
C ILE A 212 -35.14 6.99 -18.74
N ASN A 213 -34.66 8.04 -19.41
CA ASN A 213 -35.54 9.02 -20.04
C ASN A 213 -36.35 8.39 -21.19
N TYR A 214 -35.74 7.49 -21.97
CA TYR A 214 -36.45 6.72 -23.00
C TYR A 214 -37.57 5.85 -22.41
N VAL A 215 -37.30 5.12 -21.33
CA VAL A 215 -38.32 4.29 -20.65
C VAL A 215 -39.44 5.17 -20.10
N LEU A 216 -39.11 6.31 -19.50
CA LEU A 216 -40.09 7.24 -18.92
C LEU A 216 -41.01 7.83 -20.00
N ILE A 217 -40.46 8.29 -21.13
CA ILE A 217 -41.24 8.81 -22.27
C ILE A 217 -42.14 7.71 -22.85
N ARG A 218 -41.60 6.50 -23.03
CA ARG A 218 -42.37 5.37 -23.55
C ARG A 218 -43.53 5.01 -22.62
N ASN A 219 -43.28 4.92 -21.31
CA ASN A 219 -44.31 4.63 -20.33
C ASN A 219 -45.38 5.73 -20.30
N ARG A 220 -44.99 7.02 -20.31
CA ARG A 220 -45.93 8.14 -20.39
C ARG A 220 -46.81 8.07 -21.64
N THR A 221 -46.24 7.68 -22.78
CA THR A 221 -46.97 7.52 -24.04
C THR A 221 -47.99 6.39 -23.94
N VAL A 222 -47.59 5.22 -23.42
CA VAL A 222 -48.49 4.08 -23.21
C VAL A 222 -49.63 4.45 -22.25
N THR A 223 -49.32 5.08 -21.11
CA THR A 223 -50.33 5.54 -20.15
C THR A 223 -51.29 6.56 -20.78
N SER A 224 -50.79 7.49 -21.59
CA SER A 224 -51.62 8.47 -22.30
C SER A 224 -52.56 7.81 -23.31
N ILE A 225 -52.10 6.79 -24.04
CA ILE A 225 -52.93 6.03 -24.99
C ILE A 225 -54.03 5.28 -24.23
N VAL A 226 -53.69 4.62 -23.13
CA VAL A 226 -54.66 3.88 -22.30
C VAL A 226 -55.72 4.82 -21.73
N LEU A 227 -55.31 5.96 -21.16
CA LEU A 227 -56.23 6.98 -20.66
C LEU A 227 -57.13 7.54 -21.78
N GLY A 228 -56.56 7.83 -22.95
CA GLY A 228 -57.32 8.30 -24.11
C GLY A 228 -58.37 7.28 -24.57
N PHE A 229 -58.01 5.99 -24.60
CA PHE A 229 -58.94 4.91 -24.93
C PHE A 229 -60.06 4.77 -23.87
N CYS A 230 -59.72 4.84 -22.59
CA CYS A 230 -60.71 4.82 -21.50
C CYS A 230 -61.69 5.99 -21.60
N LEU A 231 -61.19 7.21 -21.83
CA LEU A 231 -62.03 8.39 -22.00
C LEU A 231 -62.91 8.28 -23.25
N PHE A 232 -62.37 7.77 -24.36
CA PHE A 232 -63.12 7.52 -25.57
C PHE A 232 -64.30 6.56 -25.31
N LEU A 233 -64.07 5.45 -24.60
CA LEU A 233 -65.13 4.51 -24.26
C LEU A 233 -66.22 5.13 -23.38
N VAL A 234 -65.84 5.94 -22.39
CA VAL A 234 -66.80 6.62 -21.51
C VAL A 234 -67.64 7.62 -22.30
N ILE A 235 -67.00 8.46 -23.13
CA ILE A 235 -67.69 9.46 -23.96
C ILE A 235 -68.59 8.77 -24.99
N TYR A 236 -68.09 7.74 -25.67
CA TYR A 236 -68.86 6.94 -26.63
C TYR A 236 -70.12 6.35 -25.98
N LYS A 237 -69.98 5.76 -24.78
CA LYS A 237 -71.11 5.21 -24.03
C LYS A 237 -72.12 6.30 -23.64
N LEU A 238 -71.66 7.47 -23.19
CA LEU A 238 -72.54 8.59 -22.83
C LEU A 238 -73.30 9.16 -24.04
N ILE A 239 -72.65 9.27 -25.19
CA ILE A 239 -73.27 9.74 -26.44
C ILE A 239 -74.29 8.72 -26.94
N LEU A 240 -73.92 7.43 -27.00
CA LEU A 240 -74.83 6.37 -27.43
C LEU A 240 -76.07 6.27 -26.52
N SER A 241 -75.86 6.43 -25.20
CA SER A 241 -76.95 6.44 -24.20
C SER A 241 -77.86 7.68 -24.28
N LYS A 242 -77.49 8.72 -25.03
CA LYS A 242 -78.32 9.92 -25.25
C LYS A 242 -79.00 9.94 -26.62
N ILE A 243 -78.56 9.12 -27.57
CA ILE A 243 -79.09 9.04 -28.94
C ILE A 243 -80.18 7.97 -29.07
N ILE A 244 -80.17 6.95 -28.20
CA ILE A 244 -81.26 5.99 -27.98
C ILE A 244 -82.19 6.55 -26.90
#